data_AF-A0A519KTT5-F1
#
_entry.id   AF-A0A519KTT5-F1
#
_cell.length_a   1.000
_cell.length_b   1.000
_cell.length_c   1.000
_cell.angle_alpha   90.00
_cell.angle_beta   90.00
_cell.angle_gamma   90.00
#
_symmetry.space_group_name_H-M   'P 1'
#
loop_
_entity.id
_entity.type
_entity.pdbx_description
1 polymer ?
#
loop_
_entity_poly.entity_id
_entity_poly.type
_entity_poly.pdbx_seq_one_letter_code
_entity_poly.pdbx_strand_id
1 'polypeptide(L)'
;MHQGPERARLIAGVEGVRLMTPREGASVNHWLNALILDRPDREMRDRLLETLNDAGYQARPLWTLMHRLPIYADCPRDAVPVAEG
;
A
#
# COMPACT_ATOMS: atom_id res chain seq x y z
N MET A 1 21.18 3.36 4.20
CA MET A 1 20.28 2.59 5.09
C MET A 1 19.62 1.51 4.24
N HIS A 2 20.16 0.29 4.24
CA HIS A 2 19.62 -0.84 3.51
C HIS A 2 18.66 -1.54 4.50
N GLN A 3 17.35 -1.32 4.37
CA GLN A 3 16.39 -2.07 5.18
C GLN A 3 16.36 -3.50 4.63
N GLY A 4 16.88 -4.43 5.42
CA GLY A 4 17.16 -5.81 5.04
C GLY A 4 15.90 -6.70 5.05
N PRO A 5 16.09 -8.02 5.10
CA PRO A 5 14.99 -8.99 5.09
C PRO A 5 14.05 -8.92 6.31
N GLU A 6 14.33 -8.06 7.30
CA GLU A 6 13.48 -7.89 8.49
C GLU A 6 12.02 -7.55 8.16
N ARG A 7 11.77 -6.79 7.08
CA ARG A 7 10.41 -6.37 6.70
C ARG A 7 9.53 -7.55 6.29
N ALA A 8 10.10 -8.51 5.57
CA ALA A 8 9.36 -9.70 5.13
C ALA A 8 8.90 -10.56 6.32
N ARG A 9 9.66 -10.53 7.42
CA ARG A 9 9.31 -11.28 8.64
C ARG A 9 8.10 -10.69 9.37
N LEU A 10 7.87 -9.38 9.28
CA LEU A 10 6.75 -8.71 9.96
C LEU A 10 5.37 -9.16 9.45
N ILE A 11 5.30 -9.60 8.20
CA ILE A 11 4.06 -10.08 7.58
C ILE A 11 4.10 -11.58 7.28
N ALA A 12 5.14 -12.29 7.73
CA ALA A 12 5.25 -13.72 7.50
C ALA A 12 4.11 -14.45 8.23
N GLY A 13 3.24 -15.12 7.47
CA GLY A 13 2.08 -15.84 8.00
C GLY A 13 0.76 -15.04 7.99
N VAL A 14 0.76 -13.80 7.50
CA VAL A 14 -0.49 -13.06 7.26
C VAL A 14 -1.03 -13.44 5.88
N GLU A 15 -2.15 -14.17 5.85
CA GLU A 15 -2.80 -14.54 4.59
C GLU A 15 -3.43 -13.33 3.89
N GLY A 16 -3.38 -13.33 2.56
CA GLY A 16 -4.03 -12.30 1.73
C GLY A 16 -3.27 -10.98 1.60
N VAL A 17 -2.03 -10.90 2.11
CA VAL A 17 -1.20 -9.68 2.08
C VAL A 17 0.23 -10.00 1.63
N ARG A 18 0.81 -9.13 0.80
CA ARG A 18 2.21 -9.20 0.39
C ARG A 18 2.90 -7.84 0.46
N LEU A 19 4.22 -7.85 0.63
CA LEU A 19 5.02 -6.62 0.49
C LEU A 19 5.19 -6.25 -0.99
N MET A 20 5.17 -4.96 -1.28
CA MET A 20 5.62 -4.46 -2.56
C MET A 20 7.14 -4.63 -2.68
N THR A 21 7.57 -5.35 -3.71
CA THR A 21 8.97 -5.63 -4.00
C THR A 21 9.49 -4.76 -5.15
N PRO A 22 10.79 -4.41 -5.14
CA PRO A 22 11.43 -3.77 -6.29
C PRO A 22 11.33 -4.62 -7.55
N ARG A 23 11.31 -3.97 -8.72
CA ARG A 23 11.48 -4.65 -10.01
C ARG A 23 12.93 -5.11 -10.15
N GLU A 24 13.15 -6.13 -10.98
CA GLU A 24 14.49 -6.60 -11.32
C GLU A 24 15.34 -5.44 -11.87
N GLY A 25 16.60 -5.36 -11.44
CA GLY A 25 17.52 -4.29 -11.81
C GLY A 25 17.32 -2.95 -11.10
N ALA A 26 16.30 -2.81 -10.24
CA ALA A 26 16.09 -1.59 -9.45
C ALA A 26 16.75 -1.67 -8.06
N SER A 27 17.41 -0.57 -7.66
CA SER A 27 17.82 -0.34 -6.27
C SER A 27 16.83 0.63 -5.62
N VAL A 28 16.24 0.23 -4.48
CA VAL A 28 15.17 0.98 -3.81
C VAL A 28 15.57 1.25 -2.38
N ASN A 29 15.38 2.48 -1.92
CA ASN A 29 15.74 2.91 -0.57
C ASN A 29 14.62 2.70 0.48
N HIS A 30 13.44 2.25 0.04
CA HIS A 30 12.27 1.97 0.87
C HIS A 30 11.88 3.14 1.79
N TRP A 31 11.91 4.38 1.27
CA TRP A 31 11.44 5.55 2.03
C TRP A 31 10.02 5.37 2.59
N LEU A 32 9.18 4.64 1.85
CA LEU A 32 7.92 4.09 2.35
C LEU A 32 7.85 2.58 2.05
N ASN A 33 7.12 1.87 2.91
CA ASN A 33 6.81 0.46 2.77
C ASN A 33 5.32 0.29 2.46
N ALA A 34 5.01 -0.52 1.45
CA ALA A 34 3.64 -0.78 1.03
C ALA A 34 3.30 -2.26 1.16
N LEU A 35 2.12 -2.52 1.75
CA LEU A 35 1.46 -3.81 1.73
C LEU A 35 0.40 -3.79 0.63
N ILE A 36 0.31 -4.88 -0.12
CA ILE A 36 -0.65 -5.10 -1.19
C ILE A 36 -1.57 -6.23 -0.73
N LEU A 37 -2.88 -5.99 -0.78
CA LEU A 37 -3.86 -7.05 -0.56
C LEU A 37 -4.00 -7.87 -1.84
N ASP A 38 -4.13 -9.19 -1.70
CA ASP A 38 -4.29 -10.08 -2.86
C ASP A 38 -5.62 -9.88 -3.59
N ARG A 39 -6.63 -9.35 -2.88
CA ARG A 39 -7.95 -8.99 -3.43
C ARG A 39 -8.36 -7.59 -2.95
N PRO A 40 -9.18 -6.86 -3.73
CA PRO A 40 -9.75 -5.59 -3.27
C PRO A 40 -10.68 -5.84 -2.07
N ASP A 41 -10.25 -5.39 -0.89
CA ASP A 41 -10.99 -5.56 0.35
C ASP A 41 -10.74 -4.37 1.30
N ARG A 42 -11.74 -3.47 1.39
CA ARG A 42 -11.65 -2.27 2.22
C ARG A 42 -11.74 -2.59 3.71
N GLU A 43 -12.52 -3.59 4.10
CA GLU A 43 -12.67 -3.99 5.50
C GLU A 43 -11.39 -4.65 6.02
N MET A 44 -10.75 -5.51 5.21
CA MET A 44 -9.44 -6.05 5.53
C MET A 44 -8.38 -4.95 5.63
N ARG A 45 -8.37 -4.00 4.68
CA ARG A 45 -7.46 -2.84 4.73
C ARG A 45 -7.62 -2.07 6.04
N ASP A 46 -8.85 -1.71 6.40
CA ASP A 46 -9.11 -0.87 7.57
C ASP A 46 -8.76 -1.61 8.87
N ARG A 47 -9.08 -2.91 8.97
CA ARG A 47 -8.64 -3.76 10.09
C ARG A 47 -7.12 -3.86 10.21
N LEU A 48 -6.40 -4.00 9.09
CA LEU A 48 -4.93 -4.01 9.10
C LEU A 48 -4.37 -2.68 9.56
N LEU A 49 -4.93 -1.56 9.10
CA LEU A 49 -4.52 -0.23 9.52
C LEU A 49 -4.73 -0.02 11.02
N GLU A 50 -5.90 -0.36 11.56
CA GLU A 50 -6.17 -0.34 13.00
C GLU A 50 -5.18 -1.21 13.77
N THR A 51 -5.05 -2.49 13.39
CA THR A 51 -4.14 -3.43 14.06
C THR A 51 -2.69 -2.93 14.08
N LEU A 52 -2.19 -2.40 12.97
CA LEU A 52 -0.82 -1.89 12.88
C LEU A 52 -0.63 -0.60 13.69
N ASN A 53 -1.65 0.27 13.70
CA ASN A 53 -1.61 1.51 14.47
C ASN A 53 -1.69 1.25 15.97
N ASP A 54 -2.54 0.33 16.42
CA ASP A 54 -2.66 -0.10 17.82
C ASP A 54 -1.36 -0.74 18.33
N ALA A 55 -0.63 -1.43 17.44
CA ALA A 55 0.70 -1.98 17.72
C ALA A 55 1.84 -0.95 17.61
N GLY A 56 1.54 0.32 17.30
CA GLY A 56 2.52 1.42 17.25
C GLY A 56 3.33 1.53 15.96
N TYR A 57 2.99 0.80 14.90
CA TYR A 57 3.74 0.79 13.63
C TYR A 57 3.40 1.92 12.66
N GLN A 58 2.39 2.75 12.97
CA GLN A 58 1.98 3.92 12.17
C GLN A 58 1.76 3.61 10.69
N ALA A 59 0.63 2.99 10.38
CA ALA A 59 0.20 2.69 9.02
C ALA A 59 -0.90 3.65 8.55
N ARG A 60 -0.94 3.92 7.24
CA ARG A 60 -1.95 4.75 6.60
C ARG A 60 -2.38 4.15 5.27
N PRO A 61 -3.59 4.46 4.77
CA PRO A 61 -3.97 4.04 3.43
C PRO A 61 -3.07 4.69 2.37
N LEU A 62 -3.03 4.09 1.19
CA LEU A 62 -2.42 4.72 0.02
C LEU A 62 -3.16 6.02 -0.33
N TRP A 63 -2.51 6.91 -1.09
CA TRP A 63 -3.07 8.19 -1.49
C TRP A 63 -4.43 8.05 -2.19
N THR A 64 -5.32 8.99 -1.88
CA THR A 64 -6.54 9.20 -2.67
C THR A 64 -6.17 9.51 -4.11
N LEU A 65 -6.79 8.79 -5.06
CA LEU A 65 -6.56 9.00 -6.49
C LEU A 65 -6.90 10.44 -6.89
N MET A 66 -6.09 11.02 -7.77
CA MET A 66 -6.21 12.44 -8.13
C MET A 66 -7.62 12.82 -8.59
N HIS A 67 -8.25 12.03 -9.47
CA HIS A 67 -9.61 12.28 -9.97
C HIS A 67 -10.72 12.18 -8.89
N ARG A 68 -10.40 11.74 -7.67
CA ARG A 68 -11.31 11.73 -6.52
C ARG A 68 -11.09 12.94 -5.60
N LEU A 69 -10.06 13.75 -5.83
CA LEU A 69 -9.82 14.97 -5.09
C LEU A 69 -10.72 16.10 -5.65
N PRO A 70 -11.35 16.93 -4.79
CA PRO A 70 -12.27 17.97 -5.24
C PRO A 70 -11.68 18.92 -6.30
N ILE A 71 -10.40 19.27 -6.16
CA ILE A 71 -9.70 20.18 -7.10
C ILE A 71 -9.55 19.62 -8.52
N TYR A 72 -9.68 18.30 -8.71
CA TYR A 72 -9.54 17.63 -10.01
C TYR A 72 -10.84 16.96 -10.48
N ALA A 73 -11.97 17.22 -9.81
CA ALA A 73 -13.24 16.55 -10.10
C ALA A 73 -13.70 16.76 -11.55
N ASP A 74 -13.45 17.95 -12.11
CA ASP A 74 -13.87 18.34 -13.46
C ASP A 74 -12.74 18.22 -14.51
N CYS A 75 -11.58 17.71 -14.13
CA CYS A 75 -10.48 17.51 -15.07
C CYS A 75 -10.76 16.33 -16.01
N PRO A 76 -10.48 16.43 -17.32
CA PRO A 76 -10.57 15.30 -18.23
C PRO A 76 -9.70 14.13 -17.77
N ARG A 77 -10.24 12.91 -17.88
CA ARG A 77 -9.50 11.68 -17.61
C ARG A 77 -9.94 10.55 -18.53
N ASP A 78 -9.02 9.63 -18.78
CA ASP A 78 -9.33 8.32 -19.36
C ASP A 78 -9.59 7.29 -18.24
N ALA A 79 -9.91 6.05 -18.61
CA ALA A 79 -10.01 4.93 -17.69
C ALA A 79 -8.66 4.68 -16.97
N VAL A 80 -8.72 4.51 -15.64
CA VAL A 80 -7.53 4.25 -14.80
C VAL A 80 -7.71 2.98 -13.95
N PRO A 81 -8.00 1.82 -14.58
CA PRO A 81 -8.40 0.60 -13.88
C PRO A 81 -7.33 0.05 -12.92
N VAL A 82 -6.05 0.26 -13.23
CA VAL A 82 -4.93 -0.16 -12.36
C VAL A 82 -4.89 0.64 -11.06
N ALA A 83 -5.29 1.92 -11.10
CA ALA A 83 -5.27 2.80 -9.92
C ALA A 83 -6.55 2.67 -9.08
N GLU A 84 -7.68 2.36 -9.72
CA GLU A 84 -8.99 2.21 -9.05
C GLU A 84 -9.22 0.85 -8.38
N GLY A 85 -8.44 -0.16 -8.79
CA GLY A 85 -8.50 -1.54 -8.29
C GLY A 85 -8.09 -1.72 -6.84
#